data_AF-A0A1C6JQL3-F1
#
_entry.id   AF-A0A1C6JQL3-F1
#
_cell.length_a   1.000
_cell.length_b   1.000
_cell.length_c   1.000
_cell.angle_alpha   90.00
_cell.angle_beta   90.00
_cell.angle_gamma   90.00
#
_symmetry.space_group_name_H-M   'P 1'
#
loop_
_entity.id
_entity.type
_entity.pdbx_description
1 polymer ?
#
loop_
_entity_poly.entity_id
_entity_poly.type
_entity_poly.pdbx_seq_one_letter_code
_entity_poly.pdbx_strand_id
1 'polypeptide(L)'
;MLIIKAAQLPEDIQTLGIDGVNQIWRDAKLRAVGKARAKTLIEAAVSARMEIRMLLEDYESRNTRLQEVMVLIEELVRKIPMAEKRLEIKGVGIRTV
;
A
#
# COMPACT_ATOMS: atom_id res chain seq x y z
N MET A 1 17.03 -7.22 -12.43
CA MET A 1 15.73 -6.86 -13.06
C MET A 1 15.08 -7.99 -13.89
N LEU A 2 15.69 -9.17 -14.08
CA LEU A 2 15.09 -10.23 -14.93
C LEU A 2 13.73 -10.73 -14.43
N ILE A 3 13.62 -11.10 -13.16
CA ILE A 3 12.35 -11.58 -12.59
C ILE A 3 11.28 -10.48 -12.64
N ILE A 4 11.63 -9.26 -12.22
CA ILE A 4 10.68 -8.12 -12.17
C ILE A 4 10.09 -7.79 -13.56
N LYS A 5 10.84 -8.02 -14.65
CA LYS A 5 10.30 -7.84 -16.01
C LYS A 5 9.27 -8.90 -16.39
N ALA A 6 9.39 -10.12 -15.87
CA ALA A 6 8.50 -11.23 -16.17
C ALA A 6 7.34 -11.37 -15.17
N ALA A 7 7.55 -10.94 -13.92
CA ALA A 7 6.62 -10.99 -12.81
C ALA A 7 6.78 -9.71 -12.00
N GLN A 8 5.89 -8.74 -12.24
CA GLN A 8 5.98 -7.40 -11.68
C GLN A 8 5.40 -7.35 -10.27
N LEU A 9 4.40 -8.18 -9.99
CA LEU A 9 3.76 -8.26 -8.69
C LEU A 9 4.30 -9.43 -7.87
N PRO A 10 4.31 -9.32 -6.52
CA PRO A 10 4.67 -10.46 -5.66
C PRO A 10 3.78 -11.70 -5.89
N GLU A 11 2.53 -11.51 -6.31
CA GLU A 11 1.60 -12.59 -6.66
C GLU A 11 2.00 -13.32 -7.96
N ASP A 12 2.51 -12.60 -8.96
CA ASP A 12 3.03 -13.19 -10.19
C ASP A 12 4.24 -14.09 -9.87
N ILE A 13 5.10 -13.66 -8.94
CA ILE A 13 6.26 -14.44 -8.48
C ILE A 13 5.81 -15.73 -7.76
N GLN A 14 4.73 -15.66 -6.97
CA GLN A 14 4.15 -16.85 -6.33
C GLN A 14 3.58 -17.82 -7.36
N THR A 15 2.87 -17.29 -8.36
CA THR A 15 2.26 -18.10 -9.44
C THR A 15 3.31 -18.82 -10.27
N LEU A 16 4.45 -18.18 -10.54
CA LEU A 16 5.59 -18.82 -11.21
C LEU A 16 6.17 -20.02 -10.43
N GLY A 17 6.11 -19.97 -9.11
CA GLY A 17 6.68 -21.01 -8.25
C GLY A 17 8.20 -21.16 -8.39
N ILE A 18 8.76 -22.12 -7.64
CA ILE A 18 10.22 -22.32 -7.56
C ILE A 18 10.80 -22.69 -8.92
N ASP A 19 10.11 -23.55 -9.66
CA ASP A 19 10.60 -24.07 -10.93
C ASP A 19 10.50 -23.01 -12.04
N GLY A 20 9.42 -22.21 -12.10
CA GLY A 20 9.29 -21.12 -13.07
C GLY A 20 10.34 -20.02 -12.87
N VAL A 21 10.57 -19.61 -11.62
CA VAL A 21 11.65 -18.65 -11.27
C VAL A 21 13.01 -19.20 -11.66
N ASN A 22 13.29 -20.47 -11.35
CA ASN A 22 14.55 -21.10 -11.68
C ASN A 22 14.75 -21.29 -13.19
N GLN A 23 13.67 -21.52 -13.94
CA GLN A 23 13.72 -21.64 -15.40
C GLN A 23 14.09 -20.30 -16.05
N ILE A 24 13.48 -19.19 -15.63
CA ILE A 24 13.81 -17.83 -16.12
C ILE A 24 15.31 -17.54 -15.92
N TRP A 25 15.87 -17.93 -14.78
CA TRP A 25 17.30 -17.78 -14.52
C TRP A 25 18.19 -18.64 -15.40
N ARG A 26 17.78 -19.89 -15.68
CA ARG A 26 18.51 -20.80 -16.58
C ARG A 26 18.48 -20.30 -18.01
N ASP A 27 17.33 -19.84 -18.48
CA ASP A 27 17.17 -19.28 -19.83
C ASP A 27 18.04 -18.04 -20.02
N ALA A 28 18.16 -17.21 -18.98
CA ALA A 28 19.06 -16.06 -18.93
C ALA A 28 20.54 -16.43 -18.67
N LYS A 29 20.89 -17.72 -18.59
CA LYS A 29 22.25 -18.24 -18.31
C LYS A 29 22.88 -17.66 -17.05
N LEU A 30 22.07 -17.37 -16.03
CA LEU A 30 22.51 -16.73 -14.81
C LEU A 30 23.23 -17.76 -13.91
N ARG A 31 24.42 -17.41 -13.42
CA ARG A 31 25.24 -18.31 -12.58
C ARG A 31 24.91 -18.15 -11.09
N ALA A 32 25.18 -19.20 -10.31
CA ALA A 32 24.97 -19.23 -8.85
C ALA A 32 23.52 -18.94 -8.40
N VAL A 33 22.54 -19.28 -9.23
CA VAL A 33 21.12 -19.22 -8.88
C VAL A 33 20.50 -20.61 -9.08
N GLY A 34 19.92 -21.14 -8.01
CA GLY A 34 19.32 -22.46 -7.99
C GLY A 34 18.08 -22.48 -7.14
N LYS A 35 17.47 -23.66 -6.98
CA LYS A 35 16.17 -23.82 -6.32
C LYS A 35 16.10 -23.23 -4.90
N ALA A 36 17.19 -23.29 -4.13
CA ALA A 36 17.24 -22.67 -2.80
C ALA A 36 17.03 -21.15 -2.84
N ARG A 37 17.66 -20.44 -3.79
CA ARG A 37 17.45 -19.00 -3.99
C ARG A 37 16.06 -18.69 -4.53
N ALA A 38 15.50 -19.54 -5.40
CA ALA A 38 14.14 -19.38 -5.90
C ALA A 38 13.11 -19.51 -4.76
N LYS A 39 13.34 -20.45 -3.83
CA LYS A 39 12.52 -20.58 -2.62
C LYS A 39 12.56 -19.32 -1.76
N THR A 40 13.75 -18.81 -1.45
CA THR A 40 13.91 -17.56 -0.67
C THR A 40 13.23 -16.37 -1.35
N LEU A 41 13.28 -16.30 -2.69
CA LEU A 41 12.61 -15.23 -3.43
C LEU A 41 11.08 -15.31 -3.28
N ILE A 42 10.51 -16.52 -3.33
CA ILE A 42 9.07 -16.71 -3.17
C ILE A 42 8.62 -16.40 -1.75
N GLU A 43 9.38 -16.84 -0.74
CA GLU A 43 9.12 -16.47 0.65
C GLU A 43 9.13 -14.95 0.83
N ALA A 44 10.12 -14.25 0.25
CA ALA A 44 10.16 -12.79 0.27
C ALA A 44 8.96 -12.16 -0.45
N ALA A 45 8.49 -12.73 -1.56
CA ALA A 45 7.29 -12.26 -2.25
C ALA A 45 6.01 -12.47 -1.41
N VAL A 46 5.93 -13.55 -0.62
CA VAL A 46 4.84 -13.76 0.35
C VAL A 46 4.86 -12.69 1.43
N SER A 47 6.03 -12.42 2.02
CA SER A 47 6.19 -11.37 3.03
C SER A 47 5.83 -9.99 2.46
N ALA A 48 6.32 -9.64 1.28
CA ALA A 48 6.03 -8.36 0.64
C ALA A 48 4.53 -8.18 0.37
N ARG A 49 3.83 -9.23 -0.07
CA ARG A 49 2.37 -9.19 -0.25
C ARG A 49 1.64 -8.95 1.07
N MET A 50 2.08 -9.61 2.14
CA MET A 50 1.49 -9.42 3.47
C MET A 50 1.70 -7.98 3.96
N GLU A 51 2.90 -7.44 3.79
CA GLU A 51 3.23 -6.06 4.17
C GLU A 51 2.37 -5.04 3.42
N ILE A 52 2.23 -5.18 2.09
CA ILE A 52 1.36 -4.33 1.28
C ILE A 52 -0.09 -4.39 1.77
N ARG A 53 -0.60 -5.59 2.08
CA ARG A 53 -1.95 -5.75 2.62
C ARG A 53 -2.11 -5.03 3.95
N MET A 54 -1.20 -5.25 4.90
CA MET A 54 -1.25 -4.60 6.21
C MET A 54 -1.22 -3.07 6.07
N LEU A 55 -0.37 -2.53 5.20
CA LEU A 55 -0.31 -1.09 4.94
C LEU A 55 -1.62 -0.53 4.36
N LEU A 56 -2.28 -1.29 3.49
CA LEU A 56 -3.57 -0.90 2.91
C LEU A 56 -4.68 -0.89 3.98
N GLU A 57 -4.76 -1.95 4.78
CA GLU A 57 -5.73 -2.05 5.89
C GLU A 57 -5.52 -0.91 6.90
N ASP A 58 -4.27 -0.62 7.24
CA ASP A 58 -3.89 0.52 8.10
C ASP A 58 -4.33 1.86 7.51
N TYR A 59 -4.11 2.06 6.21
CA TYR A 59 -4.51 3.28 5.50
C TYR A 59 -6.03 3.45 5.52
N GLU A 60 -6.78 2.41 5.18
CA GLU A 60 -8.25 2.43 5.19
C GLU A 60 -8.79 2.72 6.59
N SER A 61 -8.25 2.07 7.61
CA SER A 61 -8.62 2.31 9.01
C SER A 61 -8.33 3.75 9.45
N ARG A 62 -7.20 4.33 9.04
CA ARG A 62 -6.86 5.74 9.31
C ARG A 62 -7.79 6.69 8.54
N ASN A 63 -8.16 6.35 7.31
CA ASN A 63 -9.08 7.16 6.52
C ASN A 63 -10.49 7.19 7.13
N THR A 64 -11.01 6.05 7.60
CA THR A 64 -12.30 6.00 8.31
C THR A 64 -12.28 6.87 9.57
N ARG A 65 -11.23 6.72 10.40
CA ARG A 65 -11.04 7.56 11.59
C ARG A 65 -10.95 9.05 11.25
N LEU A 66 -10.28 9.40 10.15
CA LEU A 66 -10.22 10.78 9.67
C LEU A 66 -11.62 11.31 9.33
N GLN A 67 -12.47 10.53 8.66
CA GLN A 67 -13.85 10.94 8.35
C GLN A 67 -14.69 11.13 9.62
N GLU A 68 -14.59 10.23 10.59
CA GLU A 68 -15.30 10.36 11.87
C GLU A 68 -14.88 11.63 12.62
N VAL A 69 -13.58 11.92 12.68
CA VAL A 69 -13.05 13.15 13.29
C VAL A 69 -13.53 14.39 12.52
N MET A 70 -13.56 14.34 11.19
CA MET A 70 -14.06 15.44 10.36
C MET A 70 -15.53 15.74 10.65
N VAL A 71 -16.38 14.72 10.77
CA VAL A 71 -17.79 14.90 11.14
C VAL A 71 -17.92 15.54 12.53
N LEU A 72 -17.15 15.08 13.51
CA LEU A 72 -17.14 15.67 14.85
C LEU A 72 -16.72 17.15 14.82
N ILE A 73 -15.68 17.49 14.07
CA ILE A 73 -15.22 18.88 13.90
C ILE A 73 -16.33 19.73 13.30
N GLU A 74 -17.00 19.26 12.25
CA GLU A 74 -18.13 19.97 11.63
C GLU A 74 -19.25 20.25 12.65
N GLU A 75 -19.64 19.26 13.44
CA GLU A 75 -20.66 19.41 14.47
C GLU A 75 -20.25 20.42 15.56
N LEU A 76 -18.99 20.41 15.97
CA LEU A 76 -18.47 21.31 17.00
C LEU A 76 -18.35 22.75 16.48
N VAL A 77 -17.85 22.95 15.26
CA VAL A 77 -17.74 24.27 14.64
C VAL A 77 -19.11 24.93 14.50
N ARG A 78 -20.16 24.16 14.13
CA ARG A 78 -21.54 24.66 14.06
C ARG A 78 -22.09 25.15 15.41
N LYS A 79 -21.56 24.66 16.53
CA LYS A 79 -21.97 25.12 17.88
C LYS A 79 -21.32 26.45 18.26
N ILE A 80 -20.27 26.89 17.56
CA ILE A 80 -19.57 28.14 17.85
C ILE A 80 -20.36 29.32 17.26
N PRO A 81 -20.75 30.32 18.07
CA PRO A 81 -21.44 31.50 17.57
C PRO A 81 -20.62 32.22 16.49
N MET A 82 -21.26 32.62 15.39
CA MET A 82 -20.64 33.30 14.26
C MET A 82 -19.54 32.51 13.52
N ALA A 83 -19.43 31.19 13.72
CA ALA A 83 -18.46 30.37 12.98
C ALA A 83 -18.64 30.43 11.46
N GLU A 84 -19.88 30.56 10.98
CA GLU A 84 -20.20 30.73 9.56
C GLU A 84 -19.53 31.98 8.97
N LYS A 85 -19.52 33.10 9.71
CA LYS A 85 -18.85 34.34 9.29
C LYS A 85 -17.32 34.18 9.18
N ARG A 86 -16.72 33.26 9.94
CA ARG A 86 -15.30 32.93 9.80
C ARG A 86 -15.03 32.03 8.59
N LEU A 87 -15.93 31.11 8.27
CA LEU A 87 -15.86 30.24 7.09
C LEU A 87 -16.08 30.99 5.77
N GLU A 88 -16.71 32.18 5.80
CA GLU A 88 -16.84 33.07 4.63
C GLU A 88 -15.50 33.72 4.21
N ILE A 89 -14.48 33.72 5.09
CA ILE A 89 -13.16 34.27 4.77
C ILE A 89 -12.51 33.38 3.71
N LYS A 90 -12.15 33.98 2.57
CA LYS A 90 -11.44 33.28 1.49
C LYS A 90 -10.19 32.57 2.02
N GLY A 91 -10.15 31.25 1.86
CA GLY A 91 -9.04 30.40 2.28
C GLY A 91 -9.24 29.73 3.65
N VAL A 92 -10.30 30.08 4.39
CA VAL A 92 -10.67 29.42 5.65
C VAL A 92 -11.75 28.38 5.37
N GLY A 93 -11.39 27.10 5.49
CA GLY A 93 -12.32 25.97 5.48
C GLY A 93 -12.45 25.32 6.87
N ILE A 94 -13.37 24.37 7.00
CA ILE A 94 -13.67 23.66 8.26
C ILE A 94 -12.42 22.99 8.87
N ARG A 95 -11.45 22.57 8.05
CA ARG A 95 -10.17 21.99 8.50
C ARG A 95 -9.18 23.02 9.05
N THR A 96 -9.45 24.31 8.87
CA THR A 96 -8.53 25.42 9.14
C THR A 96 -9.12 26.51 10.03
N VAL A 97 -10.39 26.36 10.47
CA VAL A 97 -11.09 27.30 11.38
C VAL A 97 -10.60 27.17 12.82
#